data_AF-A0A7S3DX24-F1
#
_entry.id   AF-A0A7S3DX24-F1
#
_cell.length_a   1.000
_cell.length_b   1.000
_cell.length_c   1.000
_cell.angle_alpha   90.00
_cell.angle_beta   90.00
_cell.angle_gamma   90.00
#
_symmetry.space_group_name_H-M   'P 1'
#
loop_
_entity.id
_entity.type
_entity.pdbx_description
1 polymer ?
#
loop_
_entity_poly.entity_id
_entity_poly.type
_entity_poly.pdbx_seq_one_letter_code
_entity_poly.pdbx_strand_id
1 'polypeptide(L)'
;IFYILQVLSESELALEHGFVVLVAEADPDSAQSKIVPKTTFMRLINANAFPLQVRGFHLVAAQQKTRSSQFWKRLHFNLLQQHAHGLSLRFRFHVAPSTEQVLRDIGVYGLSPSHVPSRLGGVADYRAWCQQRQTMERERYARILRPGPEIPVSTGDTTDPPPEEEPDTQIMKRKMQNFTKWAQQHLQKHKRRQVE
;
A
#
# COMPACT_ATOMS: atom_id res chain seq x y z
N ILE A 1 4.46 4.31 -7.13
CA ILE A 1 3.12 3.72 -6.93
C ILE A 1 3.18 2.20 -6.85
N PHE A 2 3.56 1.49 -7.93
CA PHE A 2 3.58 0.01 -7.94
C PHE A 2 4.34 -0.57 -6.74
N TYR A 3 5.57 -0.10 -6.51
CA TYR A 3 6.38 -0.50 -5.34
C TYR A 3 5.67 -0.26 -4.00
N ILE A 4 4.98 0.87 -3.81
CA ILE A 4 4.24 1.14 -2.56
C ILE A 4 3.08 0.15 -2.41
N LEU A 5 2.36 -0.17 -3.48
CA LEU A 5 1.28 -1.17 -3.44
C LEU A 5 1.84 -2.57 -3.13
N GLN A 6 3.01 -2.91 -3.67
CA GLN A 6 3.70 -4.15 -3.32
C GLN A 6 4.05 -4.18 -1.82
N VAL A 7 4.67 -3.12 -1.29
CA VAL A 7 5.00 -3.04 0.14
C VAL A 7 3.74 -3.12 1.01
N LEU A 8 2.66 -2.45 0.63
CA LEU A 8 1.38 -2.55 1.35
C LEU A 8 0.82 -3.98 1.31
N SER A 9 0.99 -4.71 0.21
CA SER A 9 0.54 -6.11 0.11
C SER A 9 1.35 -7.09 0.96
N GLU A 10 2.48 -6.67 1.54
CA GLU A 10 3.23 -7.44 2.54
C GLU A 10 2.63 -7.28 3.95
N SER A 11 1.75 -6.30 4.19
CA SER A 11 1.15 -6.04 5.49
C SER A 11 -0.14 -6.84 5.67
N GLU A 12 -0.18 -7.75 6.65
CA GLU A 12 -1.38 -8.51 7.01
C GLU A 12 -2.58 -7.58 7.33
N LEU A 13 -2.32 -6.51 8.08
CA LEU A 13 -3.33 -5.49 8.40
C LEU A 13 -3.90 -4.82 7.14
N ALA A 14 -3.07 -4.53 6.14
CA ALA A 14 -3.54 -3.93 4.89
C ALA A 14 -4.31 -4.93 4.01
N LEU A 15 -3.97 -6.22 4.06
CA LEU A 15 -4.71 -7.28 3.38
C LEU A 15 -6.10 -7.50 4.01
N GLU A 16 -6.17 -7.47 5.33
CA GLU A 16 -7.42 -7.66 6.09
C GLU A 16 -8.33 -6.43 6.03
N HIS A 17 -7.78 -5.27 6.39
CA HIS A 17 -8.55 -4.04 6.57
C HIS A 17 -8.49 -3.10 5.38
N GLY A 18 -7.63 -3.34 4.40
CA GLY A 18 -7.40 -2.42 3.29
C GLY A 18 -6.57 -1.20 3.69
N PHE A 19 -6.58 -0.17 2.85
CA PHE A 19 -5.82 1.06 3.10
C PHE A 19 -6.58 2.31 2.64
N VAL A 20 -6.16 3.46 3.16
CA VAL A 20 -6.66 4.78 2.74
C VAL A 20 -5.57 5.56 2.03
N VAL A 21 -5.97 6.42 1.09
CA VAL A 21 -5.06 7.26 0.30
C VAL A 21 -5.25 8.71 0.69
N LEU A 22 -4.20 9.36 1.18
CA LEU A 22 -4.17 10.80 1.41
C LEU A 22 -3.56 11.50 0.19
N VAL A 23 -4.35 12.39 -0.43
CA VAL A 23 -3.95 13.21 -1.57
C VAL A 23 -3.92 14.66 -1.12
N ALA A 24 -2.73 15.20 -0.89
CA ALA A 24 -2.57 16.62 -0.61
C ALA A 24 -2.45 17.42 -1.91
N GLU A 25 -2.95 18.64 -1.91
CA GLU A 25 -2.61 19.63 -2.94
C GLU A 25 -1.09 19.80 -3.03
N ALA A 26 -0.56 19.76 -4.26
CA ALA A 26 0.85 20.02 -4.50
C ALA A 26 1.09 21.54 -4.38
N ASP A 27 2.22 21.90 -3.79
CA ASP A 27 2.67 23.28 -3.78
C ASP A 27 2.81 23.75 -5.24
N PRO A 28 2.17 24.87 -5.66
CA PRO A 28 2.33 25.40 -7.02
C PRO A 28 3.79 25.62 -7.41
N ASP A 29 4.67 25.88 -6.45
CA ASP A 29 6.11 26.09 -6.67
C ASP A 29 6.91 24.79 -6.69
N SER A 30 6.28 23.65 -6.38
CA SER A 30 6.87 22.32 -6.56
C SER A 30 6.87 21.92 -8.05
N ALA A 31 7.71 22.62 -8.83
CA ALA A 31 8.07 22.19 -10.16
C ALA A 31 8.64 20.76 -10.07
N GLN A 32 8.21 19.89 -11.00
CA GLN A 32 8.66 18.50 -11.17
C GLN A 32 8.03 17.48 -10.20
N SER A 33 6.77 17.13 -10.45
CA SER A 33 6.44 15.70 -10.36
C SER A 33 6.03 15.23 -11.75
N LYS A 34 6.78 14.27 -12.30
CA LYS A 34 6.34 13.49 -13.46
C LYS A 34 4.94 13.00 -13.11
N ILE A 35 3.94 13.58 -13.76
CA ILE A 35 2.53 13.27 -13.51
C ILE A 35 2.40 11.79 -13.82
N VAL A 36 2.38 10.94 -12.78
CA VAL A 36 1.91 9.58 -12.97
C VAL A 36 0.49 9.75 -13.48
N PRO A 37 0.17 9.26 -14.69
CA PRO A 37 -1.18 9.43 -15.22
C PRO A 37 -2.16 8.91 -14.18
N LYS A 38 -3.15 9.71 -13.77
CA LYS A 38 -4.19 9.32 -12.81
C LYS A 38 -4.81 7.96 -13.18
N THR A 39 -4.85 7.67 -14.47
CA THR A 39 -5.29 6.40 -15.05
C THR A 39 -4.48 5.20 -14.57
N THR A 40 -3.17 5.31 -14.34
CA THR A 40 -2.33 4.18 -13.93
C THR A 40 -2.64 3.71 -12.51
N PHE A 41 -2.79 4.64 -11.55
CA PHE A 41 -3.11 4.28 -10.17
C PHE A 41 -4.48 3.61 -10.07
N MET A 42 -5.49 4.23 -10.69
CA MET A 42 -6.86 3.69 -10.68
C MET A 42 -6.97 2.38 -11.46
N ARG A 43 -6.22 2.21 -12.56
CA ARG A 43 -6.16 0.92 -13.27
C ARG A 43 -5.53 -0.17 -12.42
N LEU A 44 -4.45 0.10 -11.69
CA LEU A 44 -3.82 -0.90 -10.82
C LEU A 44 -4.78 -1.38 -9.72
N ILE A 45 -5.57 -0.46 -9.15
CA ILE A 45 -6.60 -0.81 -8.17
C ILE A 45 -7.75 -1.58 -8.82
N ASN A 46 -8.31 -1.05 -9.90
CA ASN A 46 -9.50 -1.63 -10.54
C ASN A 46 -9.21 -2.97 -11.22
N ALA A 47 -7.97 -3.20 -11.66
CA ALA A 47 -7.55 -4.47 -12.25
C ALA A 47 -7.29 -5.55 -11.19
N ASN A 48 -7.46 -5.26 -9.89
CA ASN A 48 -7.09 -6.16 -8.78
C ASN A 48 -5.66 -6.69 -8.92
N ALA A 49 -4.73 -5.85 -9.41
CA ALA A 49 -3.34 -6.25 -9.62
C ALA A 49 -2.63 -6.59 -8.30
N PHE A 50 -3.18 -6.10 -7.18
CA PHE A 50 -2.77 -6.42 -5.82
C PHE A 50 -3.98 -6.88 -5.02
N PRO A 51 -3.82 -7.79 -4.05
CA PRO A 51 -4.89 -8.24 -3.15
C PRO A 51 -5.22 -7.20 -2.07
N LEU A 52 -5.28 -5.92 -2.44
CA LEU A 52 -5.50 -4.80 -1.53
C LEU A 52 -6.83 -4.12 -1.82
N GLN A 53 -7.51 -3.68 -0.77
CA GLN A 53 -8.75 -2.93 -0.88
C GLN A 53 -8.54 -1.47 -0.52
N VAL A 54 -8.84 -0.55 -1.43
CA VAL A 54 -8.86 0.88 -1.10
C VAL A 54 -10.16 1.22 -0.38
N ARG A 55 -10.07 1.56 0.90
CA ARG A 55 -11.22 1.92 1.73
C ARG A 55 -11.67 3.35 1.53
N GLY A 56 -10.73 4.26 1.25
CA GLY A 56 -11.03 5.68 1.17
C GLY A 56 -9.94 6.49 0.48
N PHE A 57 -10.35 7.62 -0.07
CA PHE A 57 -9.51 8.66 -0.63
C PHE A 57 -9.81 9.97 0.11
N HIS A 58 -8.80 10.55 0.75
CA HIS A 58 -8.88 11.80 1.47
C HIS A 58 -8.14 12.86 0.65
N LEU A 59 -8.89 13.76 0.03
CA LEU A 59 -8.34 14.88 -0.72
C LEU A 59 -8.25 16.07 0.21
N VAL A 60 -7.03 16.56 0.43
CA VAL A 60 -6.72 17.57 1.44
C VAL A 60 -6.18 18.83 0.77
N ALA A 61 -6.86 19.94 1.04
CA ALA A 61 -6.49 21.28 0.64
C ALA A 61 -6.28 22.11 1.91
N ALA A 62 -5.03 22.22 2.35
CA ALA A 62 -4.64 23.04 3.49
C ALA A 62 -4.24 24.44 3.01
N GLN A 63 -4.68 25.48 3.72
CA GLN A 63 -4.39 26.88 3.42
C GLN A 63 -4.92 27.30 2.03
N GLN A 64 -6.11 27.89 1.98
CA GLN A 64 -6.80 28.34 0.75
C GLN A 64 -6.06 29.48 0.00
N LYS A 65 -4.79 29.32 -0.35
CA LYS A 65 -4.06 30.43 -0.96
C LYS A 65 -4.39 30.65 -2.43
N THR A 66 -4.83 29.67 -3.22
CA THR A 66 -4.93 29.94 -4.68
C THR A 66 -5.89 29.12 -5.54
N ARG A 67 -6.52 28.02 -5.08
CA ARG A 67 -7.47 27.28 -5.95
C ARG A 67 -8.91 27.51 -5.55
N SER A 68 -9.64 28.21 -6.44
CA SER A 68 -11.07 28.51 -6.28
C SER A 68 -11.85 27.22 -5.98
N SER A 69 -12.91 27.32 -5.17
CA SER A 69 -13.80 26.19 -4.88
C SER A 69 -14.28 25.45 -6.15
N GLN A 70 -14.24 26.11 -7.31
CA GLN A 70 -14.53 25.53 -8.61
C GLN A 70 -13.54 24.44 -9.05
N PHE A 71 -12.24 24.54 -8.72
CA PHE A 71 -11.26 23.48 -9.01
C PHE A 71 -11.63 22.19 -8.27
N TRP A 72 -11.89 22.28 -6.97
CA TRP A 72 -12.29 21.14 -6.15
C TRP A 72 -13.65 20.57 -6.58
N LYS A 73 -14.61 21.43 -6.94
CA LYS A 73 -15.89 21.01 -7.52
C LYS A 73 -15.72 20.29 -8.86
N ARG A 74 -14.89 20.80 -9.78
CA ARG A 74 -14.58 20.14 -11.05
C ARG A 74 -13.84 18.82 -10.85
N LEU A 75 -12.86 18.79 -9.94
CA LEU A 75 -12.14 17.57 -9.63
C LEU A 75 -13.08 16.51 -9.05
N HIS A 76 -13.94 16.90 -8.12
CA HIS A 76 -14.97 16.03 -7.57
C HIS A 76 -15.90 15.52 -8.67
N PHE A 77 -16.45 16.42 -9.49
CA PHE A 77 -17.33 16.06 -10.59
C PHE A 77 -16.67 15.08 -11.57
N ASN A 78 -15.43 15.34 -11.99
CA ASN A 78 -14.69 14.47 -12.90
C ASN A 78 -14.39 13.10 -12.26
N LEU A 79 -14.01 13.06 -10.97
CA LEU A 79 -13.77 11.81 -10.25
C LEU A 79 -15.07 11.00 -10.10
N LEU A 80 -16.20 11.66 -9.82
CA LEU A 80 -17.51 11.04 -9.73
C LEU A 80 -18.00 10.50 -11.07
N GLN A 81 -17.78 11.24 -12.17
CA GLN A 81 -18.19 10.81 -13.51
C GLN A 81 -17.35 9.63 -14.02
N GLN A 82 -16.04 9.62 -13.74
CA GLN A 82 -15.12 8.60 -14.25
C GLN A 82 -15.16 7.28 -13.45
N HIS A 83 -15.70 7.32 -12.24
CA HIS A 83 -15.71 6.17 -11.35
C HIS A 83 -17.15 5.88 -10.94
N ALA A 84 -17.69 4.76 -11.45
CA ALA A 84 -19.04 4.27 -11.18
C ALA A 84 -19.41 4.37 -9.68
N HIS A 85 -20.71 4.51 -9.39
CA HIS A 85 -21.35 4.73 -8.08
C HIS A 85 -20.70 4.09 -6.82
N GLY A 86 -19.95 3.00 -6.94
CA GLY A 86 -19.26 2.36 -5.81
C GLY A 86 -18.01 3.08 -5.29
N LEU A 87 -17.32 3.87 -6.12
CA LEU A 87 -16.09 4.57 -5.71
C LEU A 87 -16.36 5.98 -5.16
N SER A 88 -17.42 6.64 -5.60
CA SER A 88 -17.81 7.98 -5.12
C SER A 88 -17.98 8.03 -3.60
N LEU A 89 -18.54 6.97 -3.00
CA LEU A 89 -18.75 6.85 -1.55
C LEU A 89 -17.45 6.77 -0.74
N ARG A 90 -16.30 6.54 -1.40
CA ARG A 90 -14.99 6.41 -0.77
C ARG A 90 -14.17 7.70 -0.80
N PHE A 91 -14.61 8.73 -1.53
CA PHE A 91 -13.92 10.02 -1.57
C PHE A 91 -14.40 10.93 -0.43
N ARG A 92 -13.45 11.60 0.23
CA ARG A 92 -13.66 12.59 1.29
C ARG A 92 -12.80 13.81 0.98
N PHE A 93 -13.40 14.99 1.07
CA PHE A 93 -12.74 16.24 0.77
C PHE A 93 -12.58 17.04 2.05
N HIS A 94 -11.36 17.48 2.31
CA HIS A 94 -10.96 18.23 3.49
C HIS A 94 -10.39 19.54 3.00
N VAL A 95 -11.19 20.60 3.08
CA VAL A 95 -10.79 21.95 2.70
C VAL A 95 -10.80 22.79 3.96
N ALA A 96 -9.63 23.13 4.47
CA ALA A 96 -9.51 23.77 5.77
C ALA A 96 -8.56 24.97 5.73
N PRO A 97 -8.83 26.02 6.53
CA PRO A 97 -8.01 27.23 6.57
C PRO A 97 -6.63 27.01 7.18
N SER A 98 -6.47 25.97 8.02
CA SER A 98 -5.20 25.64 8.70
C SER A 98 -4.94 24.14 8.77
N THR A 99 -3.69 23.77 9.02
CA THR A 99 -3.23 22.38 9.19
C THR A 99 -3.83 21.71 10.43
N GLU A 100 -4.07 22.45 11.50
CA GLU A 100 -4.69 21.94 12.74
C GLU A 100 -6.15 21.58 12.48
N GLN A 101 -6.85 22.39 11.68
CA GLN A 101 -8.22 22.07 11.26
C GLN A 101 -8.24 20.85 10.34
N VAL A 102 -7.30 20.71 9.40
CA VAL A 102 -7.13 19.48 8.60
C VAL A 102 -6.99 18.26 9.50
N LEU A 103 -6.10 18.31 10.50
CA LEU A 103 -5.89 17.19 11.43
C LEU A 103 -7.16 16.83 12.20
N ARG A 104 -7.92 17.83 12.68
CA ARG A 104 -9.21 17.59 13.34
C ARG A 104 -10.19 16.90 12.39
N ASP A 105 -10.32 17.39 11.17
CA ASP A 105 -11.28 16.89 10.19
C ASP A 105 -10.97 15.44 9.75
N ILE A 106 -9.69 15.13 9.49
CA ILE A 106 -9.28 13.77 9.13
C ILE A 106 -9.28 12.81 10.33
N GLY A 107 -9.09 13.33 11.55
CA GLY A 107 -9.12 12.56 12.79
C GLY A 107 -10.46 11.87 13.03
N VAL A 108 -11.58 12.45 12.56
CA VAL A 108 -12.92 11.85 12.59
C VAL A 108 -12.96 10.49 11.84
N TYR A 109 -12.01 10.25 10.94
CA TYR A 109 -11.88 9.02 10.16
C TYR A 109 -10.83 8.06 10.71
N GLY A 110 -10.36 8.27 11.95
CA GLY A 110 -9.37 7.41 12.61
C GLY A 110 -7.92 7.68 12.22
N LEU A 111 -7.64 8.78 11.51
CA LEU A 111 -6.28 9.18 11.17
C LEU A 111 -5.66 10.01 12.29
N SER A 112 -4.82 9.38 13.11
CA SER A 112 -4.02 10.08 14.12
C SER A 112 -2.90 10.92 13.49
N PRO A 113 -2.37 11.94 14.19
CA PRO A 113 -1.27 12.76 13.69
C PRO A 113 -0.01 11.95 13.29
N SER A 114 0.25 10.81 13.94
CA SER A 114 1.35 9.89 13.60
C SER A 114 1.26 9.27 12.21
N HIS A 115 0.07 9.23 11.61
CA HIS A 115 -0.16 8.68 10.27
C HIS A 115 -0.22 9.75 9.19
N VAL A 116 -0.16 11.03 9.57
CA VAL A 116 -0.38 12.17 8.68
C VAL A 116 0.96 12.86 8.40
N PRO A 117 1.28 13.19 7.14
CA PRO A 117 2.52 13.90 6.81
C PRO A 117 2.62 15.27 7.49
N SER A 118 3.83 15.71 7.82
CA SER A 118 4.10 17.02 8.45
C SER A 118 3.54 18.22 7.67
N ARG A 119 3.56 18.17 6.34
CA ARG A 119 2.95 19.21 5.48
C ARG A 119 1.44 19.38 5.68
N LEU A 120 0.76 18.41 6.29
CA LEU A 120 -0.66 18.45 6.64
C LEU A 120 -0.88 18.63 8.14
N GLY A 121 0.16 18.98 8.90
CA GLY A 121 0.12 19.17 10.35
C GLY A 121 0.50 17.94 11.18
N GLY A 122 0.68 16.76 10.56
CA GLY A 122 1.02 15.54 11.29
C GLY A 122 2.50 15.39 11.61
N VAL A 123 2.91 14.17 12.00
CA VAL A 123 4.30 13.85 12.35
C VAL A 123 4.87 12.66 11.57
N ALA A 124 4.13 12.15 10.58
CA ALA A 124 4.63 11.06 9.73
C ALA A 124 5.78 11.56 8.85
N ASP A 125 6.95 10.94 9.02
CA ASP A 125 8.15 11.24 8.24
C ASP A 125 8.36 10.20 7.14
N TYR A 126 8.09 10.62 5.90
CA TYR A 126 8.31 9.81 4.71
C TYR A 126 9.79 9.44 4.50
N ARG A 127 10.72 10.32 4.89
CA ARG A 127 12.16 10.06 4.73
C ARG A 127 12.60 8.97 5.71
N ALA A 128 12.18 9.06 6.97
CA ALA A 128 12.43 8.01 7.96
C ALA A 128 11.86 6.66 7.50
N TRP A 129 10.62 6.64 6.99
CA TRP A 129 10.02 5.42 6.42
C TRP A 129 10.84 4.85 5.25
N CYS A 130 11.33 5.70 4.34
CA CYS A 130 12.16 5.26 3.22
C CYS A 130 13.48 4.64 3.70
N GLN A 131 14.14 5.25 4.68
CA GLN A 131 15.38 4.73 5.27
C GLN A 131 15.14 3.37 5.93
N GLN A 132 14.09 3.27 6.76
CA GLN A 132 13.70 2.01 7.39
C GLN A 132 13.45 0.92 6.34
N ARG A 133 12.67 1.21 5.29
CA ARG A 133 12.42 0.25 4.21
C ARG A 133 13.70 -0.15 3.49
N GLN A 134 14.59 0.77 3.17
CA GLN A 134 15.88 0.43 2.55
C GLN A 134 16.71 -0.51 3.42
N THR A 135 16.75 -0.28 4.73
CA THR A 135 17.45 -1.16 5.67
C THR A 135 16.83 -2.56 5.68
N MET A 136 15.50 -2.66 5.80
CA MET A 136 14.78 -3.95 5.77
C MET A 136 15.02 -4.72 4.46
N GLU A 137 15.00 -4.04 3.31
CA GLU A 137 15.29 -4.67 2.02
C GLU A 137 16.75 -5.17 1.96
N ARG A 138 17.72 -4.37 2.41
CA ARG A 138 19.14 -4.79 2.45
C ARG A 138 19.34 -6.02 3.33
N GLU A 139 18.72 -6.06 4.51
CA GLU A 139 18.77 -7.22 5.41
C GLU A 139 18.10 -8.45 4.81
N ARG A 140 17.01 -8.27 4.06
CA ARG A 140 16.35 -9.35 3.31
C ARG A 140 17.27 -9.90 2.23
N TYR A 141 17.87 -9.03 1.40
CA TYR A 141 18.82 -9.46 0.37
C TYR A 141 20.06 -10.13 0.95
N ALA A 142 20.62 -9.59 2.04
CA ALA A 142 21.78 -10.19 2.71
C ALA A 142 21.48 -11.60 3.25
N ARG A 143 20.25 -11.87 3.72
CA ARG A 143 19.83 -13.22 4.13
C ARG A 143 19.71 -14.19 2.96
N ILE A 144 19.19 -13.73 1.82
CA ILE A 144 19.02 -14.56 0.61
C ILE A 144 20.38 -14.86 -0.04
N LEU A 145 21.29 -13.88 -0.02
CA LEU A 145 22.62 -13.96 -0.64
C LEU A 145 23.70 -14.51 0.29
N ARG A 146 23.38 -14.86 1.54
CA ARG A 146 24.33 -15.62 2.36
C ARG A 146 24.65 -16.90 1.60
N PRO A 147 25.94 -17.20 1.35
CA PRO A 147 26.31 -18.53 0.91
C PRO A 147 25.67 -19.49 1.91
N GLY A 148 24.95 -20.51 1.41
CA GLY A 148 24.52 -21.60 2.26
C GLY A 148 25.74 -22.11 3.05
N PRO A 149 25.54 -22.66 4.27
CA PRO A 149 26.65 -23.28 4.99
C PRO A 149 27.40 -24.14 3.99
N GLU A 150 28.72 -23.92 3.87
CA GLU A 150 29.58 -24.75 3.04
C GLU A 150 29.24 -26.18 3.44
N ILE A 151 28.55 -26.91 2.56
CA ILE A 151 28.28 -28.32 2.79
C ILE A 151 29.70 -28.89 2.86
N PRO A 152 30.18 -29.34 4.04
CA PRO A 152 31.48 -29.97 4.08
C PRO A 152 31.37 -31.11 3.08
N VAL A 153 32.21 -31.07 2.05
CA VAL A 153 32.29 -32.13 1.07
C VAL A 153 32.64 -33.38 1.86
N SER A 154 31.62 -34.19 2.14
CA SER A 154 31.77 -35.43 2.90
C SER A 154 32.55 -36.39 2.04
N THR A 155 33.86 -36.41 2.22
CA THR A 155 34.71 -37.50 1.76
C THR A 155 34.55 -38.64 2.76
N GLY A 156 33.57 -39.50 2.51
CA GLY A 156 33.55 -40.85 3.07
C GLY A 156 32.30 -41.20 3.87
N ASP A 157 31.54 -42.16 3.31
CA ASP A 157 30.63 -43.11 3.97
C ASP A 157 30.13 -42.75 5.37
N THR A 158 29.00 -42.06 5.42
CA THR A 158 28.10 -42.12 6.57
C THR A 158 26.66 -42.27 6.09
N THR A 159 26.07 -43.43 6.39
CA THR A 159 24.63 -43.65 6.47
C THR A 159 24.06 -42.84 7.63
N ASP A 160 24.04 -41.51 7.49
CA ASP A 160 23.34 -40.65 8.42
C ASP A 160 21.89 -40.45 7.95
N PRO A 161 20.92 -40.52 8.87
CA PRO A 161 19.52 -40.26 8.54
C PRO A 161 19.36 -38.83 8.01
N PRO A 162 18.37 -38.60 7.13
CA PRO A 162 18.17 -37.30 6.49
C PRO A 162 18.05 -36.20 7.55
N PRO A 163 18.72 -35.04 7.34
CA PRO A 163 18.69 -33.94 8.29
C PRO A 163 17.25 -33.50 8.53
N GLU A 164 16.88 -33.34 9.81
CA GLU A 164 15.58 -32.81 10.20
C GLU A 164 15.39 -31.43 9.53
N GLU A 165 14.33 -31.29 8.72
CA GLU A 165 13.98 -30.01 8.09
C GLU A 165 13.91 -28.92 9.16
N GLU A 166 14.74 -27.88 9.04
CA GLU A 166 14.76 -26.76 9.99
C GLU A 166 13.35 -26.18 10.18
N PRO A 167 12.95 -25.82 11.41
CA PRO A 167 11.59 -25.37 11.71
C PRO A 167 11.15 -24.18 10.84
N ASP A 168 12.08 -23.32 10.42
CA ASP A 168 11.80 -22.16 9.57
C ASP A 168 11.43 -22.54 8.12
N THR A 169 12.01 -23.61 7.56
CA THR A 169 11.64 -24.08 6.22
C THR A 169 10.27 -24.75 6.24
N GLN A 170 9.91 -25.46 7.30
CA GLN A 170 8.56 -25.99 7.47
C GLN A 170 7.51 -24.89 7.62
N ILE A 171 7.80 -23.84 8.40
CA ILE A 171 6.92 -22.68 8.57
C ILE A 171 6.71 -21.97 7.22
N MET A 172 7.78 -21.74 6.46
CA MET A 172 7.70 -21.06 5.16
C MET A 172 6.94 -21.89 4.12
N LYS A 173 7.18 -23.21 4.08
CA LYS A 173 6.45 -24.16 3.21
C LYS A 173 4.95 -24.17 3.54
N ARG A 174 4.60 -24.17 4.83
CA ARG A 174 3.20 -24.11 5.29
C ARG A 174 2.53 -22.77 4.94
N LYS A 175 3.23 -21.64 5.11
CA LYS A 175 2.74 -20.32 4.69
C LYS A 175 2.49 -20.26 3.19
N MET A 176 3.41 -20.78 2.37
CA MET A 176 3.28 -20.78 0.92
C MET A 176 2.14 -21.69 0.43
N GLN A 177 1.94 -22.85 1.07
CA GLN A 177 0.81 -23.73 0.80
C GLN A 177 -0.53 -23.09 1.14
N ASN A 178 -0.63 -22.43 2.31
CA ASN A 178 -1.83 -21.73 2.73
C ASN A 178 -2.18 -20.58 1.77
N PHE A 179 -1.19 -19.79 1.35
CA PHE A 179 -1.37 -18.74 0.37
C PHE A 179 -1.86 -19.29 -0.98
N THR A 180 -1.24 -20.36 -1.48
CA THR A 180 -1.63 -21.00 -2.75
C THR A 180 -3.09 -21.48 -2.71
N LYS A 181 -3.49 -22.10 -1.60
CA LYS A 181 -4.87 -22.57 -1.39
C LYS A 181 -5.86 -21.41 -1.35
N TRP A 182 -5.54 -20.33 -0.63
CA TRP A 182 -6.37 -19.13 -0.57
C TRP A 182 -6.53 -18.49 -1.96
N ALA A 183 -5.44 -18.35 -2.72
CA ALA A 183 -5.45 -17.78 -4.07
C ALA A 183 -6.32 -18.60 -5.03
N GLN A 184 -6.23 -19.94 -4.99
CA GLN A 184 -7.05 -20.83 -5.80
C GLN A 184 -8.55 -20.71 -5.46
N GLN A 185 -8.89 -20.65 -4.17
CA GLN A 185 -10.28 -20.47 -3.73
C GLN A 185 -10.86 -19.13 -4.20
N HIS A 186 -10.07 -18.04 -4.12
CA HIS A 186 -10.49 -16.73 -4.61
C HIS A 186 -10.69 -16.72 -6.13
N LEU A 187 -9.78 -17.34 -6.88
CA LEU A 187 -9.89 -17.45 -8.33
C LEU A 187 -11.14 -18.23 -8.75
N GLN A 188 -11.46 -19.33 -8.05
CA GLN A 188 -12.67 -20.11 -8.31
C GLN A 188 -13.96 -19.34 -7.99
N LYS A 189 -14.00 -18.59 -6.88
CA LYS A 189 -15.14 -17.72 -6.55
C LYS A 189 -15.36 -16.65 -7.62
N HIS A 190 -14.28 -16.08 -8.16
CA HIS A 190 -14.38 -15.08 -9.22
C HIS A 190 -14.90 -15.68 -10.53
N LYS A 191 -14.44 -16.89 -10.91
CA LYS A 191 -14.94 -17.58 -12.11
C LYS A 191 -16.45 -17.87 -12.03
N ARG A 192 -16.95 -18.30 -10.86
CA ARG A 192 -18.40 -18.56 -10.67
C ARG A 192 -19.25 -17.31 -10.88
N ARG A 193 -18.80 -16.17 -10.37
CA ARG A 193 -19.50 -14.88 -10.51
C ARG A 193 -19.50 -14.28 -11.93
N GLN A 194 -18.74 -14.84 -12.87
CA GLN A 194 -18.74 -14.40 -14.27
C GLN A 194 -19.62 -15.26 -15.17
N VAL A 195 -20.10 -16.40 -14.66
CA VAL A 195 -20.97 -17.33 -15.41
C VAL A 195 -22.44 -17.14 -15.02
N GLU A 196 -22.70 -16.46 -13.90
CA GLU A 196 -24.03 -16.02 -13.43
C GLU A 196 -24.29 -14.56 -13.87
#